data_AF-A0A0R3MJG5-F1
#
_entry.id   AF-A0A0R3MJG5-F1
#
_cell.length_a   1.000
_cell.length_b   1.000
_cell.length_c   1.000
_cell.angle_alpha   90.00
_cell.angle_beta   90.00
_cell.angle_gamma   90.00
#
_symmetry.space_group_name_H-M   'P 1'
#
loop_
_entity.id
_entity.type
_entity.pdbx_description
1 polymer ?
#
loop_
_entity_poly.entity_id
_entity_poly.type
_entity_poly.pdbx_seq_one_letter_code
_entity_poly.pdbx_strand_id
1 'polypeptide(L)'
;MNRRNITIFGAALGFAAVATMPSQASAQSSFQNYRCADGSQFTVGFFQYDKRAHLQLDGKAVTLPKRWTLSGSRYQGKGVTLRITKAGITTLKHARRRTTTCQQT
;
A
#
# COMPACT_ATOMS: atom_id res chain seq x y z
N MET A 1 80.16 4.26 -5.97
CA MET A 1 79.79 5.63 -6.42
C MET A 1 78.40 5.52 -7.04
N ASN A 2 77.38 6.31 -6.75
CA ASN A 2 77.14 7.42 -5.84
C ASN A 2 75.60 7.55 -5.72
N ARG A 3 75.13 8.12 -4.60
CA ARG A 3 73.73 8.26 -4.17
C ARG A 3 72.86 9.03 -5.15
N ARG A 4 71.53 8.81 -5.09
CA ARG A 4 70.53 9.86 -4.73
C ARG A 4 69.10 9.31 -4.62
N ASN A 5 68.52 9.53 -3.43
CA ASN A 5 67.10 9.40 -3.08
C ASN A 5 66.25 10.36 -3.93
N ILE A 6 65.07 9.93 -4.39
CA ILE A 6 63.87 10.79 -4.43
C ILE A 6 62.61 9.97 -4.09
N THR A 7 62.04 10.38 -2.97
CA THR A 7 60.73 10.12 -2.37
C THR A 7 59.58 10.03 -3.38
N ILE A 8 58.83 8.92 -3.39
CA ILE A 8 57.50 8.87 -4.01
C ILE A 8 56.47 9.00 -2.90
N PHE A 9 56.04 10.24 -2.68
CA PHE A 9 54.75 10.54 -2.04
C PHE A 9 53.63 10.20 -3.03
N GLY A 10 52.58 9.53 -2.56
CA GLY A 10 51.24 9.76 -3.11
C GLY A 10 50.44 8.53 -3.53
N ALA A 11 49.26 8.44 -2.90
CA ALA A 11 48.04 7.77 -3.35
C ALA A 11 48.07 6.23 -3.41
N ALA A 12 47.11 5.49 -2.84
CA ALA A 12 45.71 5.83 -2.66
C ALA A 12 45.15 5.12 -1.42
N LEU A 13 44.52 5.90 -0.53
CA LEU A 13 43.51 5.36 0.39
C LEU A 13 42.32 4.95 -0.47
N GLY A 14 42.19 3.65 -0.72
CA GLY A 14 41.01 3.08 -1.34
C GLY A 14 39.82 3.26 -0.39
N PHE A 15 39.03 4.30 -0.59
CA PHE A 15 37.72 4.43 0.05
C PHE A 15 36.80 3.36 -0.55
N ALA A 16 36.63 2.25 0.17
CA ALA A 16 35.54 1.32 -0.08
C ALA A 16 34.22 2.00 0.36
N ALA A 17 33.66 2.84 -0.50
CA ALA A 17 32.31 3.34 -0.35
C ALA A 17 31.34 2.19 -0.69
N VAL A 18 31.06 1.34 0.30
CA VAL A 18 29.94 0.41 0.23
C VAL A 18 28.69 1.29 0.25
N ALA A 19 28.17 1.61 -0.94
CA ALA A 19 26.87 2.24 -1.09
C ALA A 19 25.83 1.24 -0.55
N THR A 20 25.49 1.35 0.73
CA THR A 20 24.30 0.73 1.29
C THR A 20 23.09 1.46 0.72
N MET A 21 22.76 1.14 -0.54
CA MET A 21 21.46 1.51 -1.09
C MET A 21 20.42 0.83 -0.21
N PRO A 22 19.55 1.57 0.51
CA PRO A 22 18.44 0.94 1.18
C PRO A 22 17.59 0.30 0.08
N SER A 23 17.54 -1.03 0.06
CA SER A 23 16.52 -1.75 -0.72
C SER A 23 15.19 -1.24 -0.21
N GLN A 24 14.56 -0.34 -0.96
CA GLN A 24 13.18 0.05 -0.73
C GLN A 24 12.39 -1.25 -0.88
N ALA A 25 12.04 -1.86 0.26
CA ALA A 25 11.03 -2.89 0.29
C ALA A 25 9.74 -2.21 -0.19
N SER A 26 9.50 -2.24 -1.49
CA SER A 26 8.30 -1.70 -2.09
C SER A 26 7.16 -2.61 -1.67
N ALA A 27 6.56 -2.30 -0.52
CA ALA A 27 5.22 -2.76 -0.22
C ALA A 27 4.30 -2.08 -1.25
N GLN A 28 4.21 -2.69 -2.44
CA GLN A 28 3.39 -2.19 -3.54
C GLN A 28 1.96 -2.13 -3.02
N SER A 29 1.52 -0.89 -2.83
CA SER A 29 0.25 -0.54 -2.23
C SER A 29 -0.60 0.09 -3.31
N SER A 30 -1.77 -0.49 -3.54
CA SER A 30 -2.77 0.06 -4.47
C SER A 30 -3.78 0.81 -3.64
N PHE A 31 -3.75 2.13 -3.74
CA PHE A 31 -4.76 3.01 -3.17
C PHE A 31 -5.80 3.32 -4.23
N GLN A 32 -7.07 3.18 -3.88
CA GLN A 32 -8.18 3.44 -4.76
C GLN A 32 -9.20 4.31 -4.03
N ASN A 33 -9.66 5.36 -4.70
CA ASN A 33 -10.69 6.26 -4.18
C ASN A 33 -12.05 5.83 -4.73
N TYR A 34 -13.04 5.81 -3.86
CA TYR A 34 -14.40 5.44 -4.20
C TYR A 34 -15.37 6.51 -3.76
N ARG A 35 -16.37 6.73 -4.60
CA ARG A 35 -17.51 7.58 -4.32
C ARG A 35 -18.79 6.78 -4.45
N CYS A 36 -19.59 6.80 -3.41
CA CYS A 36 -20.81 6.03 -3.31
C CYS A 36 -22.03 6.86 -3.71
N ALA A 37 -23.10 6.18 -4.11
CA ALA A 37 -24.36 6.80 -4.52
C ALA A 37 -25.03 7.61 -3.40
N ASP A 38 -24.72 7.34 -2.12
CA ASP A 38 -25.18 8.12 -0.97
C ASP A 38 -24.34 9.38 -0.72
N GLY A 39 -23.39 9.70 -1.59
CA GLY A 39 -22.49 10.84 -1.46
C GLY A 39 -21.28 10.56 -0.56
N SER A 40 -21.21 9.40 0.10
CA SER A 40 -20.03 9.04 0.91
C SER A 40 -18.82 8.79 0.02
N GLN A 41 -17.64 9.12 0.53
CA GLN A 41 -16.36 8.90 -0.14
C GLN A 41 -15.42 8.16 0.79
N PHE A 42 -14.65 7.25 0.23
CA PHE A 42 -13.64 6.53 0.98
C PHE A 42 -12.44 6.19 0.12
N THR A 43 -11.29 6.05 0.77
CA THR A 43 -10.07 5.53 0.15
C THR A 43 -9.83 4.13 0.69
N VAL A 44 -9.47 3.19 -0.19
CA VAL A 44 -9.06 1.84 0.21
C VAL A 44 -7.65 1.55 -0.27
N GLY A 45 -6.80 1.11 0.65
CA GLY A 45 -5.47 0.58 0.38
C GLY A 45 -5.49 -0.95 0.38
N PHE A 46 -5.03 -1.54 -0.72
CA PHE A 46 -4.69 -2.96 -0.84
C PHE A 46 -3.17 -3.11 -0.86
N PHE A 47 -2.65 -4.01 -0.03
CA PHE A 47 -1.22 -4.30 0.05
C PHE A 47 -0.97 -5.70 -0.48
N GLN A 48 0.12 -5.93 -1.22
CA GLN A 48 0.39 -7.26 -1.80
C GLN A 48 0.50 -8.37 -0.75
N TYR A 49 1.09 -8.06 0.41
CA TYR A 49 1.33 -9.03 1.48
C TYR A 49 0.25 -9.02 2.57
N ASP A 50 -0.68 -8.06 2.53
CA ASP A 50 -1.82 -8.03 3.46
C ASP A 50 -3.13 -8.26 2.71
N LYS A 51 -3.81 -9.36 3.05
CA LYS A 51 -5.13 -9.66 2.50
C LYS A 51 -6.22 -8.76 3.07
N ARG A 52 -5.91 -7.88 4.02
CA ARG A 52 -6.83 -6.90 4.58
C ARG A 52 -6.97 -5.69 3.66
N ALA A 53 -8.16 -5.10 3.66
CA ALA A 53 -8.41 -3.82 3.02
C ALA A 53 -8.33 -2.72 4.08
N HIS A 54 -7.47 -1.72 3.87
CA HIS A 54 -7.35 -0.58 4.76
C HIS A 54 -8.21 0.56 4.22
N LEU A 55 -9.39 0.73 4.80
CA LEU A 55 -10.37 1.71 4.38
C LEU A 55 -10.27 2.95 5.26
N GLN A 56 -10.26 4.14 4.67
CA GLN A 56 -10.48 5.39 5.37
C GLN A 56 -11.83 5.95 4.94
N LEU A 57 -12.81 5.90 5.86
CA LEU A 57 -14.19 6.35 5.63
C LEU A 57 -14.51 7.47 6.61
N ASP A 58 -14.97 8.62 6.10
CA ASP A 58 -15.34 9.80 6.91
C ASP A 58 -14.23 10.23 7.91
N GLY A 59 -12.96 10.10 7.52
CA GLY A 59 -11.81 10.38 8.39
C GLY A 59 -11.43 9.27 9.36
N LYS A 60 -12.21 8.18 9.44
CA LYS A 60 -11.93 7.02 10.30
C LYS A 60 -11.20 5.92 9.54
N ALA A 61 -10.05 5.51 10.06
CA ALA A 61 -9.32 4.35 9.57
C ALA A 61 -9.94 3.03 10.07
N VAL A 62 -10.34 2.18 9.13
CA VAL A 62 -10.98 0.88 9.36
C VAL A 62 -10.25 -0.18 8.55
N THR A 63 -9.63 -1.12 9.25
CA THR A 63 -9.05 -2.31 8.62
C THR A 63 -10.12 -3.40 8.50
N LEU A 64 -10.37 -3.85 7.29
CA LEU A 64 -11.36 -4.86 6.96
C LEU A 64 -10.65 -6.15 6.56
N PRO A 65 -10.73 -7.22 7.36
CA PRO A 65 -10.21 -8.52 6.96
C PRO A 65 -11.02 -9.08 5.80
N LYS A 66 -10.31 -9.68 4.83
CA LYS A 66 -10.95 -10.43 3.75
C LYS A 66 -11.68 -11.64 4.32
N ARG A 67 -12.93 -11.79 3.92
CA ARG A 67 -13.77 -12.95 4.17
C ARG A 67 -13.78 -13.83 2.94
N TRP A 68 -13.86 -15.13 3.16
CA TRP A 68 -13.97 -16.08 2.09
C TRP A 68 -15.33 -15.92 1.37
N THR A 69 -15.29 -15.94 0.05
CA THR A 69 -16.47 -15.85 -0.80
C THR A 69 -16.27 -16.72 -2.03
N LEU A 70 -17.35 -17.35 -2.49
CA LEU A 70 -17.36 -18.14 -3.72
C LEU A 70 -16.99 -17.31 -4.97
N SER A 71 -17.33 -16.02 -4.98
CA SER A 71 -17.02 -15.11 -6.08
C SER A 71 -16.71 -13.70 -5.59
N GLY A 72 -15.77 -13.04 -6.29
CA GLY A 72 -15.29 -11.71 -5.94
C GLY A 72 -14.49 -11.68 -4.63
N SER A 73 -14.42 -10.50 -4.03
CA SER A 73 -13.80 -10.28 -2.73
C SER A 73 -14.80 -9.60 -1.79
N ARG A 74 -14.93 -10.13 -0.57
CA ARG A 74 -15.67 -9.48 0.52
C ARG A 74 -14.70 -9.17 1.65
N TYR A 75 -14.81 -7.98 2.21
CA TYR A 75 -14.05 -7.54 3.36
C TYR A 75 -15.06 -7.06 4.41
N GLN A 76 -14.92 -7.51 5.66
CA GLN A 76 -15.90 -7.20 6.70
C GLN A 76 -15.24 -7.05 8.07
N GLY A 77 -15.47 -5.91 8.71
CA GLY A 77 -14.95 -5.61 10.04
C GLY A 77 -15.53 -4.30 10.60
N LYS A 78 -15.57 -4.19 11.93
CA LYS A 78 -16.02 -2.98 12.66
C LYS A 78 -17.37 -2.41 12.17
N GLY A 79 -18.30 -3.29 11.79
CA GLY A 79 -19.63 -2.92 11.29
C GLY A 79 -19.67 -2.48 9.82
N VAL A 80 -18.55 -2.48 9.11
CA VAL A 80 -18.46 -2.12 7.69
C VAL A 80 -18.26 -3.37 6.84
N THR A 81 -18.95 -3.43 5.71
CA THR A 81 -18.78 -4.51 4.72
C THR A 81 -18.50 -3.89 3.36
N LEU A 82 -17.34 -4.22 2.80
CA LEU A 82 -16.97 -3.88 1.43
C LEU A 82 -17.07 -5.16 0.58
N ARG A 83 -17.75 -5.08 -0.57
CA ARG A 83 -17.84 -6.16 -1.54
C ARG A 83 -17.39 -5.64 -2.90
N ILE A 84 -16.50 -6.38 -3.54
CA ILE A 84 -16.03 -6.11 -4.89
C ILE A 84 -16.33 -7.37 -5.69
N THR A 85 -17.22 -7.25 -6.68
CA THR A 85 -17.58 -8.35 -7.57
C THR A 85 -16.51 -8.55 -8.65
N LYS A 86 -16.52 -9.71 -9.33
CA LYS A 86 -15.65 -9.93 -10.50
C LYS A 86 -15.88 -8.92 -11.63
N ALA A 87 -17.08 -8.36 -11.72
CA ALA A 87 -17.44 -7.33 -12.69
C ALA A 87 -16.95 -5.92 -12.31
N GLY A 88 -16.18 -5.77 -11.23
CA GLY A 88 -15.70 -4.48 -10.75
C GLY A 88 -16.73 -3.66 -9.96
N ILE A 89 -17.98 -4.13 -9.87
CA ILE A 89 -19.01 -3.45 -9.07
C ILE A 89 -18.60 -3.52 -7.60
N THR A 90 -18.47 -2.35 -7.00
CA THR A 90 -18.11 -2.18 -5.59
C THR A 90 -19.34 -1.73 -4.80
N THR A 91 -19.59 -2.39 -3.68
CA THR A 91 -20.69 -2.04 -2.77
C THR A 91 -20.17 -1.89 -1.36
N LEU A 92 -20.64 -0.86 -0.66
CA LEU A 92 -20.29 -0.57 0.71
C LEU A 92 -21.54 -0.64 1.58
N LYS A 93 -21.46 -1.33 2.71
CA LYS A 93 -22.47 -1.27 3.77
C LYS A 93 -21.82 -0.71 5.02
N HIS A 94 -22.29 0.45 5.46
CA HIS A 94 -21.77 1.13 6.63
C HIS A 94 -22.71 0.93 7.84
N ALA A 95 -22.33 0.05 8.77
CA ALA A 95 -23.03 -0.21 10.03
C ALA A 95 -24.56 -0.35 9.88
N ARG A 96 -25.29 0.73 10.23
CA ARG A 96 -26.77 0.80 10.18
C ARG A 96 -27.34 1.36 8.87
N ARG A 97 -26.50 1.89 7.97
CA ARG A 97 -26.94 2.37 6.65
C ARG A 97 -27.21 1.21 5.70
N ARG A 98 -28.03 1.48 4.70
CA ARG A 98 -28.27 0.57 3.58
C ARG A 98 -26.97 0.36 2.79
N THR A 99 -26.88 -0.78 2.10
CA THR A 99 -25.79 -1.04 1.17
C THR A 99 -25.91 -0.07 -0.01
N THR A 100 -24.82 0.60 -0.34
CA THR A 100 -24.73 1.56 -1.45
C THR A 100 -23.74 1.06 -2.49
N THR A 101 -24.00 1.37 -3.75
CA THR A 101 -23.07 1.12 -4.84
C THR A 101 -22.06 2.24 -4.89
N CYS A 102 -20.79 1.88 -5.09
CA CYS A 102 -19.68 2.81 -5.15
C CYS A 102 -18.90 2.64 -6.43
N GLN A 103 -18.46 3.75 -6.99
CA GLN A 103 -17.68 3.83 -8.21
C GLN A 103 -16.29 4.33 -7.86
N GLN A 104 -15.29 3.75 -8.52
CA GLN A 104 -13.92 4.25 -8.42
C GLN A 104 -13.85 5.61 -9.11
N THR A 105 -13.24 6.59 -8.45
CA THR A 105 -13.04 7.95 -8.97
C THR A 105 -11.59 8.16 -9.38
#